data_AF-A0AAW4FHJ1-F1
#
_entry.id   AF-A0AAW4FHJ1-F1
#
_cell.length_a   1.000
_cell.length_b   1.000
_cell.length_c   1.000
_cell.angle_alpha   90.00
_cell.angle_beta   90.00
_cell.angle_gamma   90.00
#
_symmetry.space_group_name_H-M   'P 1'
#
loop_
_entity.id
_entity.type
_entity.pdbx_description
1 polymer ?
#
loop_
_entity_poly.entity_id
_entity_poly.type
_entity_poly.pdbx_seq_one_letter_code
_entity_poly.pdbx_strand_id
1 'polypeptide(L)'
;MKSTRRSFLGGVAAASLPVATATANPAPAQLSIDDFLSQASSSERMRYHTNALMDALAEMHPERSWRSHVDHEYYYALIVGDVRGGTV
;
A
#
# COMPACT_ATOMS: atom_id res chain seq x y z
N MET A 1 -3.88 24.18 -38.64
CA MET A 1 -2.80 23.18 -38.78
C MET A 1 -3.36 21.86 -38.25
N LYS A 2 -3.65 20.90 -39.14
CA LYS A 2 -2.79 19.71 -39.42
C LYS A 2 -2.55 18.92 -38.12
N SER A 3 -2.92 17.66 -37.95
CA SER A 3 -3.09 16.57 -38.90
C SER A 3 -3.78 15.40 -38.18
N THR A 4 -4.82 14.85 -38.81
CA THR A 4 -5.17 13.44 -38.68
C THR A 4 -3.94 12.58 -39.01
N ARG A 5 -3.61 11.58 -38.20
CA ARG A 5 -2.97 10.33 -38.65
C ARG A 5 -3.49 9.16 -37.80
N ARG A 6 -4.70 8.71 -38.14
CA ARG A 6 -5.11 7.32 -37.88
C ARG A 6 -4.32 6.44 -38.86
N SER A 7 -3.16 5.96 -38.43
CA SER A 7 -2.47 4.87 -39.14
C SER A 7 -3.03 3.54 -38.65
N PHE A 8 -4.03 3.08 -39.39
CA PHE A 8 -4.20 1.72 -39.87
C PHE A 8 -3.54 0.59 -39.03
N LEU A 9 -4.35 -0.12 -38.24
CA LEU A 9 -4.09 -1.49 -37.80
C LEU A 9 -4.11 -2.40 -39.04
N GLY A 10 -2.96 -2.59 -39.67
CA GLY A 10 -2.77 -3.58 -40.74
C GLY A 10 -1.70 -4.56 -40.31
N GLY A 11 -2.10 -5.76 -39.85
CA GLY A 11 -1.15 -6.79 -39.45
C GLY A 11 -1.79 -7.98 -38.77
N VAL A 12 -2.76 -8.63 -39.43
CA VAL A 12 -3.15 -10.00 -39.06
C VAL A 12 -2.03 -10.93 -39.52
N ALA A 13 -1.15 -11.31 -38.61
CA ALA A 13 -0.32 -12.51 -38.74
C ALA A 13 -0.96 -13.60 -37.89
N ALA A 14 -2.09 -14.13 -38.37
CA ALA A 14 -2.66 -15.36 -37.85
C ALA A 14 -1.82 -16.53 -38.37
N ALA A 15 -0.71 -16.82 -37.70
CA ALA A 15 0.06 -18.03 -37.95
C ALA A 15 0.49 -18.62 -36.61
N SER A 16 -0.17 -19.72 -36.24
CA SER A 16 0.35 -20.77 -35.37
C SER A 16 0.87 -20.33 -34.00
N LEU A 17 -0.03 -20.11 -33.05
CA LEU A 17 0.28 -20.32 -31.63
C LEU A 17 -0.66 -21.40 -31.12
N PRO A 18 -0.13 -22.45 -30.45
CA PRO A 18 -0.96 -23.46 -29.82
C PRO A 18 -1.93 -22.75 -28.89
N VAL A 19 -3.17 -23.24 -28.82
CA VAL A 19 -4.17 -22.78 -27.85
C VAL A 19 -3.50 -22.73 -26.49
N ALA A 20 -3.07 -21.54 -26.07
CA ALA A 20 -2.70 -21.27 -24.72
C ALA A 20 -4.02 -21.36 -23.98
N THR A 21 -4.27 -22.52 -23.37
CA THR A 21 -5.21 -22.62 -22.28
C THR A 21 -4.85 -21.50 -21.32
N ALA A 22 -5.68 -20.46 -21.30
CA ALA A 22 -5.60 -19.42 -20.30
C ALA A 22 -5.79 -20.15 -18.96
N THR A 23 -4.69 -20.54 -18.34
CA THR A 23 -4.66 -20.89 -16.94
C THR A 23 -5.13 -19.61 -16.27
N ALA A 24 -6.37 -19.64 -15.78
CA ALA A 24 -6.89 -18.59 -14.94
C ALA A 24 -5.87 -18.41 -13.82
N ASN A 25 -5.10 -17.33 -13.90
CA ASN A 25 -4.16 -16.99 -12.85
C ASN A 25 -5.06 -16.80 -11.61
N PRO A 26 -4.95 -17.64 -10.57
CA PRO A 26 -5.81 -17.49 -9.41
C PRO A 26 -5.62 -16.05 -8.93
N ALA A 27 -6.74 -15.33 -8.78
CA ALA A 27 -6.70 -13.98 -8.22
C ALA A 27 -5.86 -14.05 -6.94
N PRO A 28 -4.89 -13.13 -6.74
CA PRO A 28 -4.06 -13.17 -5.55
C PRO A 28 -4.99 -13.24 -4.34
N ALA A 29 -4.82 -14.28 -3.51
CA ALA A 29 -5.64 -14.49 -2.34
C ALA A 29 -5.67 -13.18 -1.56
N GLN A 30 -6.87 -12.67 -1.27
CA GLN A 30 -7.00 -11.50 -0.42
C GLN A 30 -6.46 -11.88 0.95
N LEU A 31 -5.26 -11.38 1.27
CA LEU A 31 -4.62 -11.60 2.55
C LEU A 31 -5.50 -10.97 3.64
N SER A 32 -6.09 -11.81 4.50
CA SER A 32 -6.82 -11.32 5.66
C SER A 32 -5.85 -10.64 6.63
N ILE A 33 -6.27 -9.51 7.21
CA ILE A 33 -5.50 -8.84 8.28
C ILE A 33 -5.31 -9.79 9.46
N ASP A 34 -6.32 -10.59 9.79
CA ASP A 34 -6.25 -11.56 10.88
C ASP A 34 -5.22 -12.66 10.58
N ASP A 35 -5.16 -13.13 9.33
CA ASP A 35 -4.18 -14.12 8.89
C ASP A 35 -2.75 -13.55 8.96
N PHE A 36 -2.57 -12.28 8.59
CA PHE A 36 -1.30 -11.58 8.74
C PHE A 36 -0.90 -11.45 10.22
N LEU A 37 -1.80 -10.94 11.07
CA LEU A 37 -1.50 -10.68 12.48
C LEU A 37 -1.29 -11.96 13.30
N SER A 38 -1.89 -13.08 12.90
CA SER A 38 -1.69 -14.39 13.54
C SER A 38 -0.31 -14.98 13.31
N GLN A 39 0.34 -14.64 12.18
CA GLN A 39 1.67 -15.11 11.79
C GLN A 39 2.77 -14.07 12.07
N ALA A 40 2.39 -12.81 12.29
CA ALA A 40 3.30 -11.71 12.55
C ALA A 40 4.03 -11.87 13.89
N SER A 41 5.32 -11.54 13.88
CA SER A 41 6.11 -11.39 15.10
C SER A 41 5.55 -10.28 15.99
N SER A 42 5.91 -10.29 17.27
CA SER A 42 5.48 -9.26 18.22
C SER A 42 5.87 -7.84 17.77
N SER A 43 7.05 -7.68 17.15
CA SER A 43 7.50 -6.37 16.64
C SER A 43 6.68 -5.91 15.43
N GLU A 44 6.31 -6.82 14.53
CA GLU A 44 5.45 -6.52 13.38
C GLU A 44 4.03 -6.14 13.83
N ARG A 45 3.46 -6.87 14.79
CA ARG A 45 2.14 -6.54 15.37
C ARG A 45 2.15 -5.16 16.03
N MET A 46 3.18 -4.86 16.81
CA MET A 46 3.34 -3.57 17.45
C MET A 46 3.48 -2.43 16.43
N ARG A 47 4.29 -2.62 15.38
CA ARG A 47 4.42 -1.65 14.29
C ARG A 47 3.10 -1.45 13.55
N TYR A 48 2.37 -2.53 13.27
CA TYR A 48 1.06 -2.47 12.64
C TYR A 48 0.08 -1.63 13.45
N HIS A 49 -0.08 -1.91 14.74
CA HIS A 49 -1.00 -1.15 15.59
C HIS A 49 -0.58 0.31 15.79
N THR A 50 0.71 0.58 15.88
CA THR A 50 1.23 1.96 16.00
C THR A 50 0.93 2.76 14.72
N ASN A 51 1.11 2.15 13.55
CA ASN A 51 0.77 2.79 12.27
C ASN A 51 -0.74 2.99 12.14
N ALA A 52 -1.56 1.99 12.48
CA ALA A 52 -3.02 2.11 12.42
C ALA A 52 -3.53 3.25 13.33
N LEU A 53 -2.96 3.41 14.53
CA LEU A 53 -3.28 4.52 15.42
C LEU A 53 -2.83 5.87 14.84
N MET A 54 -1.64 5.91 14.23
CA MET A 54 -1.12 7.11 13.57
C MET A 54 -2.01 7.54 12.39
N ASP A 55 -2.51 6.60 11.59
CA ASP A 55 -3.43 6.86 10.47
C ASP A 55 -4.76 7.42 10.98
N ALA A 56 -5.33 6.85 12.05
CA ALA A 56 -6.54 7.36 12.68
C ALA A 56 -6.34 8.79 13.23
N LEU A 57 -5.18 9.07 13.84
CA LEU A 57 -4.83 10.43 14.29
C LEU A 57 -4.67 11.40 13.12
N ALA A 58 -4.09 10.96 12.00
CA ALA A 58 -3.97 11.75 10.79
C ALA A 58 -5.33 12.08 10.15
N GLU A 59 -6.29 11.16 10.22
CA GLU A 59 -7.66 11.40 9.78
C GLU A 59 -8.38 12.41 10.69
N MET A 60 -8.25 12.27 12.02
CA MET A 60 -8.86 13.18 12.99
C MET A 60 -8.26 14.60 12.97
N HIS A 61 -6.98 14.72 12.62
CA HIS A 61 -6.20 15.97 12.70
C HIS A 61 -5.31 16.12 11.44
N PRO A 62 -5.91 16.42 10.28
CA PRO A 62 -5.20 16.48 9.00
C PRO A 62 -4.24 17.68 8.91
N GLU A 63 -4.33 18.65 9.80
CA GLU A 63 -3.42 19.80 9.90
C GLU A 63 -2.05 19.46 10.51
N ARG A 64 -1.87 18.24 11.03
CA ARG A 64 -0.62 17.80 11.67
C ARG A 64 0.19 16.83 10.80
N SER A 65 1.49 16.78 11.07
CA SER A 65 2.39 15.75 10.56
C SER A 65 2.68 14.75 11.68
N TRP A 66 2.56 13.46 11.37
CA TRP A 66 2.59 12.42 12.38
C TRP A 66 3.85 11.58 12.26
N ARG A 67 4.42 11.25 13.42
CA ARG A 67 5.55 10.32 13.54
C ARG A 67 5.36 9.45 14.77
N SER A 68 5.90 8.24 14.70
CA SER A 68 5.87 7.28 15.79
C SER A 68 7.29 6.88 16.21
N HIS A 69 7.42 6.56 17.49
CA HIS A 69 8.63 5.97 18.06
C HIS A 69 8.22 4.84 19.00
N VAL A 70 8.91 3.71 18.91
CA VAL A 70 8.78 2.63 19.88
C VAL A 70 10.09 2.52 20.62
N ASP A 71 9.98 2.62 21.94
CA ASP A 71 11.08 2.42 22.86
C ASP A 71 11.07 0.98 23.37
N HIS A 72 12.12 0.23 23.05
CA HIS A 72 12.28 -1.16 23.45
C HIS A 72 12.96 -1.35 24.82
N GLU A 73 13.50 -0.28 25.40
CA GLU A 73 14.13 -0.29 26.72
C GLU A 73 13.08 -0.08 27.82
N TYR A 74 12.16 0.85 27.61
CA TYR A 74 11.10 1.21 28.55
C TYR A 74 9.70 0.73 28.13
N TYR A 75 9.61 -0.01 27.03
CA TYR A 75 8.40 -0.70 26.55
C TYR A 75 7.18 0.21 26.33
N TYR A 76 7.38 1.33 25.62
CA TYR A 76 6.29 2.22 25.23
C TYR A 76 6.32 2.55 23.74
N ALA A 77 5.15 2.94 23.21
CA ALA A 77 5.02 3.55 21.90
C ALA A 77 4.53 4.98 22.07
N LEU A 78 5.20 5.92 21.41
CA LEU A 78 4.86 7.34 21.40
C LEU A 78 4.47 7.75 19.97
N ILE A 79 3.36 8.46 19.84
CA ILE A 79 2.93 9.08 18.58
C ILE A 79 2.85 10.58 18.81
N VAL A 80 3.50 11.35 17.93
CA VAL A 80 3.61 12.80 18.03
C VAL A 80 3.03 13.43 16.78
N GLY A 81 2.14 14.40 16.97
CA GLY A 81 1.54 15.21 15.91
C GLY A 81 2.14 16.62 15.89
N ASP A 82 3.13 16.83 15.04
CA ASP A 82 3.81 18.11 14.85
C ASP A 82 2.95 19.06 14.00
N VAL A 83 2.96 20.37 14.30
CA VAL A 83 2.20 21.36 13.53
C VAL A 83 2.82 21.51 12.14
N ARG A 84 2.04 21.33 11.07
CA ARG A 84 2.53 21.53 9.69
C ARG A 84 2.90 23.00 9.49
N GLY A 85 4.19 23.26 9.25
CA GLY A 85 4.72 24.61 9.00
C GLY A 85 5.12 25.40 10.25
N GLY A 86 5.07 24.78 11.44
CA GLY A 86 5.70 25.34 12.63
C GLY A 86 7.21 25.24 12.51
N THR A 87 7.88 26.38 12.33
CA THR A 87 9.32 26.49 12.59
C THR A 87 9.51 26.28 14.10
N VAL A 88 10.35 25.30 14.47
CA VAL A 88 10.87 25.17 15.84
C VAL A 88 11.91 26.27 16.05
#